data_AF-A0A0M0K3T1-F1
#
_entry.id   AF-A0A0M0K3T1-F1
#
_cell.length_a   1.000
_cell.length_b   1.000
_cell.length_c   1.000
_cell.angle_alpha   90.00
_cell.angle_beta   90.00
_cell.angle_gamma   90.00
#
_symmetry.space_group_name_H-M   'P 1'
#
loop_
_entity.id
_entity.type
_entity.pdbx_description
1 polymer ?
#
loop_
_entity_poly.entity_id
_entity_poly.type
_entity_poly.pdbx_seq_one_letter_code
_entity_poly.pdbx_strand_id
1 'polypeptide(L)'
;METLKTNGVVRAWAGLGTLGDNGFELDRSGAPRYVGVGGMGAIADELARGLDIRQDAWVSPNGGIYTSASGGWCVQESRQVQRQFDAIVIAHNGKCAEKLTSKITATDVHLLLRARFAPAATGGETGDGRMTLNSMYSLLVEVPVGVMPSAETRQGVDGAYVQNEPALRYVGCNDAKHCDGGATDRGSSTRTTEVWTILSSGAFGKQHKVAQEQLEGSEAEAEVTSLLLAAVERSLKLKAGTLPSALVASKLQLWGAAIPVNRWDGGDYIYSSTHRIGVAGDWLSSTGEGSSTVEGAWRSGVKLAEHLASETRSCAEDVGLALGKAGGRFIPVDAGGFGSASLGKVNFVDAPADMESTAAAAVPQYFAQRLFVHNLPFDMEEADLIGEIEAATSPRSVSTAQILRAPDGLSRGMAKADVEQPEAEAKAGAVVKVAVEGVVAAVLLLVGLQ
;
A
#
# COMPACT_ATOMS: atom_id res chain seq x y z
N MET A 1 -24.54 4.19 7.86
CA MET A 1 -25.35 3.75 6.69
C MET A 1 -26.64 4.54 6.55
N GLU A 2 -27.51 4.60 7.57
CA GLU A 2 -28.78 5.35 7.48
C GLU A 2 -28.61 6.84 7.13
N THR A 3 -27.59 7.51 7.66
CA THR A 3 -27.25 8.89 7.27
C THR A 3 -26.93 9.00 5.77
N LEU A 4 -26.11 8.09 5.23
CA LEU A 4 -25.75 8.09 3.80
C LEU A 4 -26.97 7.82 2.91
N LYS A 5 -27.89 6.95 3.34
CA LYS A 5 -29.16 6.71 2.64
C LYS A 5 -30.06 7.95 2.67
N THR A 6 -30.22 8.55 3.84
CA THR A 6 -31.05 9.74 4.04
C THR A 6 -30.55 10.90 3.19
N ASN A 7 -29.23 11.03 3.06
CA ASN A 7 -28.59 12.06 2.23
C ASN A 7 -28.54 11.69 0.75
N GLY A 8 -29.10 10.54 0.34
CA GLY A 8 -29.14 10.11 -1.06
C GLY A 8 -27.76 9.73 -1.65
N VAL A 9 -26.75 9.52 -0.80
CA VAL A 9 -25.36 9.24 -1.22
C VAL A 9 -25.19 7.77 -1.60
N VAL A 10 -26.00 6.88 -1.02
CA VAL A 10 -25.98 5.45 -1.32
C VAL A 10 -27.38 4.93 -1.61
N ARG A 11 -27.47 3.90 -2.45
CA ARG A 11 -28.70 3.15 -2.71
C ARG A 11 -28.49 1.66 -2.63
N ALA A 12 -29.57 0.93 -2.36
CA ALA A 12 -29.55 -0.53 -2.41
C ALA A 12 -29.19 -1.02 -3.82
N TRP A 13 -28.43 -2.10 -3.90
CA TRP A 13 -28.01 -2.74 -5.14
C TRP A 13 -28.31 -4.23 -5.10
N ALA A 14 -29.22 -4.68 -5.96
CA ALA A 14 -29.64 -6.08 -6.02
C ALA A 14 -29.03 -6.85 -7.21
N GLY A 15 -28.30 -6.17 -8.09
CA GLY A 15 -27.80 -6.75 -9.35
C GLY A 15 -26.45 -7.47 -9.23
N LEU A 16 -26.04 -7.95 -8.06
CA LEU A 16 -24.82 -8.75 -7.95
C LEU A 16 -25.13 -10.22 -8.27
N GLY A 17 -24.23 -10.90 -8.97
CA GLY A 17 -24.36 -12.32 -9.28
C GLY A 17 -23.02 -13.01 -9.54
N THR A 18 -23.09 -14.12 -10.25
CA THR A 18 -21.95 -14.88 -10.77
C THR A 18 -22.05 -15.04 -12.28
N LEU A 19 -20.91 -15.26 -12.93
CA LEU A 19 -20.79 -15.66 -14.32
C LEU A 19 -19.99 -16.96 -14.35
N GLY A 20 -20.65 -18.06 -14.68
CA GLY A 20 -20.04 -19.39 -14.84
C GLY A 20 -20.36 -20.01 -16.18
N ASP A 21 -20.14 -21.32 -16.31
CA ASP A 21 -20.28 -22.03 -17.60
C ASP A 21 -21.71 -21.96 -18.17
N ASN A 22 -22.71 -21.77 -17.31
CA ASN A 22 -24.13 -21.65 -17.68
C ASN A 22 -24.58 -20.20 -17.91
N GLY A 23 -23.66 -19.23 -17.87
CA GLY A 23 -23.95 -17.81 -18.00
C GLY A 23 -24.15 -17.12 -16.65
N PHE A 24 -24.95 -16.05 -16.66
CA PHE A 24 -25.21 -15.22 -15.48
C PHE A 24 -26.22 -15.85 -14.53
N GLU A 25 -25.92 -15.77 -13.23
CA GLU A 25 -26.83 -16.16 -12.15
C GLU A 25 -26.88 -15.05 -11.10
N LEU A 26 -28.09 -14.57 -10.81
CA LEU A 26 -28.31 -13.52 -9.80
C LEU A 26 -28.14 -14.08 -8.39
N ASP A 27 -27.46 -13.35 -7.51
CA ASP A 27 -27.38 -13.74 -6.11
C ASP A 27 -28.72 -13.48 -5.40
N ARG A 28 -29.32 -14.56 -4.87
CA ARG A 28 -30.60 -14.57 -4.17
C ARG A 28 -30.46 -14.73 -2.66
N SER A 29 -29.26 -14.61 -2.11
CA SER A 29 -28.98 -14.68 -0.67
C SER A 29 -29.76 -13.66 0.16
N GLY A 30 -30.24 -12.57 -0.47
CA GLY A 30 -30.92 -11.47 0.21
C GLY A 30 -29.98 -10.58 1.02
N ALA A 31 -28.66 -10.81 0.94
CA ALA A 31 -27.68 -9.98 1.63
C ALA A 31 -27.76 -8.52 1.13
N PRO A 32 -27.95 -7.53 2.04
CA PRO A 32 -28.07 -6.14 1.65
C PRO A 32 -26.75 -5.64 1.07
N ARG A 33 -26.82 -4.99 -0.09
CA ARG A 33 -25.67 -4.40 -0.77
C ARG A 33 -25.99 -2.98 -1.18
N TYR A 34 -24.96 -2.16 -1.24
CA TYR A 34 -25.08 -0.73 -1.50
C TYR A 34 -24.06 -0.28 -2.53
N VAL A 35 -24.46 0.72 -3.31
CA VAL A 35 -23.58 1.44 -4.24
C VAL A 35 -23.73 2.93 -3.99
N GLY A 36 -22.65 3.69 -4.21
CA GLY A 36 -22.70 5.15 -4.21
C GLY A 36 -23.48 5.68 -5.43
N VAL A 37 -24.37 6.63 -5.18
CA VAL A 37 -25.10 7.36 -6.22
C VAL A 37 -24.12 8.29 -6.93
N GLY A 38 -24.09 8.26 -8.27
CA GLY A 38 -23.06 8.94 -9.06
C GLY A 38 -21.66 8.30 -8.99
N GLY A 39 -21.50 7.19 -8.25
CA GLY A 39 -20.23 6.47 -8.09
C GLY A 39 -19.85 6.26 -6.62
N MET A 40 -18.95 5.31 -6.36
CA MET A 40 -18.51 5.00 -4.99
C MET A 40 -17.78 6.16 -4.28
N GLY A 41 -17.20 7.09 -5.04
CA GLY A 41 -16.50 8.27 -4.52
C GLY A 41 -17.40 9.19 -3.69
N ALA A 42 -18.70 9.24 -4.00
CA ALA A 42 -19.67 10.07 -3.29
C ALA A 42 -19.74 9.77 -1.77
N ILE A 43 -19.44 8.53 -1.36
CA ILE A 43 -19.38 8.15 0.05
C ILE A 43 -18.23 8.87 0.75
N ALA A 44 -17.05 8.90 0.12
CA ALA A 44 -15.88 9.55 0.68
C ALA A 44 -16.06 11.08 0.70
N ASP A 45 -16.63 11.65 -0.35
CA ASP A 45 -16.90 13.10 -0.45
C ASP A 45 -17.86 13.56 0.66
N GLU A 46 -18.91 12.76 0.93
CA GLU A 46 -19.88 13.06 1.99
C GLU A 46 -19.25 12.95 3.39
N LEU A 47 -18.36 11.98 3.61
CA LEU A 47 -17.64 11.84 4.88
C LEU A 47 -16.57 12.94 5.08
N ALA A 48 -16.03 13.46 3.99
CA ALA A 48 -15.05 14.55 4.00
C ALA A 48 -15.67 15.93 4.26
N ARG A 49 -17.00 16.06 4.14
CA ARG A 49 -17.71 17.33 4.22
C ARG A 49 -17.51 18.01 5.58
N GLY A 50 -16.96 19.22 5.54
CA GLY A 50 -16.71 20.03 6.73
C GLY A 50 -15.41 19.68 7.46
N LEU A 51 -14.56 18.81 6.91
CA LEU A 51 -13.23 18.51 7.43
C LEU A 51 -12.15 19.36 6.74
N ASP A 52 -11.02 19.57 7.42
CA ASP A 52 -9.81 20.15 6.82
C ASP A 52 -9.09 19.07 6.00
N ILE A 53 -9.45 18.96 4.73
CA ILE A 53 -8.86 18.01 3.79
C ILE A 53 -7.83 18.70 2.91
N ARG A 54 -6.63 18.12 2.87
CA ARG A 54 -5.55 18.56 1.98
C ARG A 54 -5.32 17.50 0.91
N GLN A 55 -5.69 17.82 -0.32
CA GLN A 55 -5.37 17.01 -1.50
C GLN A 55 -4.04 17.46 -2.10
N ASP A 56 -3.42 16.58 -2.91
CA ASP A 56 -2.10 16.80 -3.51
C ASP A 56 -0.98 17.11 -2.49
N ALA A 57 -1.21 16.74 -1.22
CA ALA A 57 -0.29 16.94 -0.10
C ALA A 57 0.46 15.64 0.19
N TRP A 58 1.57 15.42 -0.51
CA TRP A 58 2.39 14.24 -0.32
C TRP A 58 3.27 14.33 0.94
N VAL A 59 3.01 13.45 1.91
CA VAL A 59 3.89 13.27 3.08
C VAL A 59 5.11 12.46 2.66
N SER A 60 6.30 12.98 2.95
CA SER A 60 7.54 12.34 2.49
C SER A 60 7.68 10.92 3.09
N PRO A 61 7.89 9.88 2.26
CA PRO A 61 7.80 8.51 2.71
C PRO A 61 8.96 8.11 3.62
N ASN A 62 10.05 8.87 3.73
CA ASN A 62 11.21 8.50 4.54
C ASN A 62 11.60 9.65 5.48
N GLY A 63 10.87 9.79 6.59
CA GLY A 63 11.08 10.87 7.57
C GLY A 63 10.16 12.08 7.37
N GLY A 64 9.07 11.94 6.61
CA GLY A 64 8.03 12.96 6.54
C GLY A 64 7.14 13.02 7.78
N ILE A 65 7.26 12.04 8.69
CA ILE A 65 6.68 12.10 10.04
C ILE A 65 7.80 11.87 11.06
N TYR A 66 7.86 12.69 12.09
CA TYR A 66 8.86 12.61 13.15
C TYR A 66 8.35 13.30 14.42
N THR A 67 8.97 13.01 15.57
CA THR A 67 8.66 13.69 16.83
C THR A 67 9.52 14.95 16.97
N SER A 68 8.90 16.03 17.44
CA SER A 68 9.59 17.27 17.82
C SER A 68 10.26 17.12 19.19
N ALA A 69 11.24 17.98 19.48
CA ALA A 69 11.88 18.03 20.80
C ALA A 69 10.89 18.34 21.95
N SER A 70 9.76 18.99 21.65
CA SER A 70 8.67 19.27 22.60
C SER A 70 7.66 18.12 22.74
N GLY A 71 7.90 16.99 22.07
CA GLY A 71 7.12 15.75 22.20
C GLY A 71 5.90 15.63 21.28
N GLY A 72 5.56 16.65 20.47
CA GLY A 72 4.49 16.58 19.46
C GLY A 72 4.95 15.97 18.14
N TRP A 73 4.02 15.46 17.33
CA TRP A 73 4.29 14.96 15.99
C TRP A 73 4.46 16.11 15.00
N CYS A 74 5.47 16.03 14.15
CA CYS A 74 5.66 16.89 13.00
C CYS A 74 5.38 16.09 11.71
N VAL A 75 4.58 16.68 10.82
CA VAL A 75 4.33 16.16 9.47
C VAL A 75 4.91 17.14 8.46
N GLN A 76 5.74 16.62 7.56
CA GLN A 76 6.35 17.35 6.47
C GLN A 76 5.63 17.03 5.16
N GLU A 77 4.76 17.96 4.76
CA GLU A 77 4.09 18.00 3.46
C GLU A 77 5.03 18.66 2.45
N SER A 78 5.66 17.87 1.57
CA SER A 78 6.73 18.34 0.66
C SER A 78 7.92 19.01 1.38
N ARG A 79 8.87 19.62 0.63
CA ARG A 79 10.08 20.21 1.25
C ARG A 79 9.82 21.46 2.10
N GLN A 80 8.63 22.05 2.06
CA GLN A 80 8.44 23.43 2.55
C GLN A 80 7.40 23.62 3.67
N VAL A 81 6.55 22.64 3.97
CA VAL A 81 5.49 22.79 4.97
C VAL A 81 5.68 21.78 6.09
N GLN A 82 5.89 22.28 7.31
CA GLN A 82 5.91 21.48 8.54
C GLN A 82 4.73 21.86 9.42
N ARG A 83 3.98 20.87 9.88
CA ARG A 83 2.82 21.06 10.78
C ARG A 83 2.97 20.19 12.01
N GLN A 84 2.46 20.67 13.13
CA GLN A 84 2.50 19.97 14.41
C GLN A 84 1.13 19.39 14.76
N PHE A 85 1.12 18.17 15.30
CA PHE A 85 -0.05 17.44 15.74
C PHE A 85 0.21 16.74 17.08
N ASP A 86 -0.84 16.54 17.87
CA ASP A 86 -0.75 15.81 19.15
C ASP A 86 -0.67 14.30 18.97
N ALA A 87 -1.29 13.80 17.91
CA ALA A 87 -1.32 12.39 17.54
C ALA A 87 -1.36 12.26 16.02
N ILE A 88 -0.93 11.11 15.51
CA ILE A 88 -1.04 10.77 14.09
C ILE A 88 -1.80 9.48 13.91
N VAL A 89 -2.57 9.39 12.83
CA VAL A 89 -3.28 8.18 12.43
C VAL A 89 -2.78 7.74 11.07
N ILE A 90 -2.28 6.52 10.99
CA ILE A 90 -1.91 5.87 9.73
C ILE A 90 -3.14 5.13 9.20
N ALA A 91 -3.85 5.75 8.27
CA ALA A 91 -4.94 5.14 7.51
C ALA A 91 -4.48 4.74 6.08
N HIS A 92 -3.22 4.31 5.96
CA HIS A 92 -2.61 3.85 4.72
C HIS A 92 -2.18 2.39 4.90
N ASN A 93 -2.12 1.62 3.81
CA ASN A 93 -1.59 0.27 3.80
C ASN A 93 -0.35 0.14 2.90
N GLY A 94 0.25 -1.05 2.88
CA GLY A 94 1.30 -1.43 1.96
C GLY A 94 2.61 -0.66 2.12
N LYS A 95 3.33 -0.51 1.01
CA LYS A 95 4.67 0.08 0.95
C LYS A 95 4.69 1.54 1.43
N CYS A 96 3.59 2.27 1.29
CA CYS A 96 3.51 3.65 1.76
C CYS A 96 3.51 3.73 3.29
N ALA A 97 2.68 2.92 3.96
CA ALA A 97 2.65 2.88 5.42
C ALA A 97 3.98 2.39 6.02
N GLU A 98 4.55 1.34 5.43
CA GLU A 98 5.88 0.84 5.83
C GLU A 98 6.95 1.91 5.70
N LYS A 99 7.00 2.61 4.56
CA LYS A 99 7.99 3.68 4.37
C LYS A 99 7.73 4.83 5.35
N LEU A 100 6.51 5.36 5.42
CA LEU A 100 6.16 6.50 6.28
C LEU A 100 6.62 6.28 7.72
N THR A 101 6.50 5.05 8.23
CA THR A 101 6.86 4.68 9.60
C THR A 101 8.30 4.20 9.77
N SER A 102 9.10 4.05 8.71
CA SER A 102 10.45 3.48 8.78
C SER A 102 11.47 4.23 9.65
N LYS A 103 11.19 5.48 10.02
CA LYS A 103 12.08 6.33 10.83
C LYS A 103 11.45 6.86 12.10
N ILE A 104 10.25 6.40 12.45
CA ILE A 104 9.60 6.83 13.69
C ILE A 104 10.16 6.03 14.87
N THR A 105 10.01 6.57 16.08
CA THR A 105 10.47 5.90 17.32
C THR A 105 9.58 4.73 17.72
N ALA A 106 8.32 4.70 17.28
CA ALA A 106 7.38 3.59 17.47
C ALA A 106 7.72 2.40 16.55
N THR A 107 8.82 1.71 16.87
CA THR A 107 9.36 0.60 16.06
C THR A 107 8.38 -0.58 15.95
N ASP A 108 7.64 -0.86 17.01
CA ASP A 108 6.57 -1.86 17.05
C ASP A 108 5.45 -1.58 16.02
N VAL A 109 4.99 -0.33 15.94
CA VAL A 109 4.03 0.11 14.92
C VAL A 109 4.60 -0.04 13.52
N HIS A 110 5.88 0.33 13.32
CA HIS A 110 6.55 0.14 12.04
C HIS A 110 6.61 -1.34 11.64
N LEU A 111 7.03 -2.23 12.56
CA LEU A 111 7.14 -3.67 12.32
C LEU A 111 5.81 -4.27 11.88
N LEU A 112 4.72 -3.86 12.51
CA LEU A 112 3.36 -4.29 12.18
C LEU A 112 2.89 -3.79 10.80
N LEU A 113 3.30 -2.59 10.40
CA LEU A 113 2.94 -1.97 9.11
C LEU A 113 3.76 -2.47 7.92
N ARG A 114 4.75 -3.35 8.14
CA ARG A 114 5.51 -3.97 7.06
C ARG A 114 4.59 -4.79 6.17
N ALA A 115 4.80 -4.66 4.87
CA ALA A 115 3.94 -5.28 3.88
C ALA A 115 4.66 -6.29 3.00
N ARG A 116 3.87 -7.20 2.43
CA ARG A 116 4.27 -8.15 1.40
C ARG A 116 3.27 -8.08 0.25
N PHE A 117 3.74 -8.33 -0.97
CA PHE A 117 2.88 -8.35 -2.16
C PHE A 117 2.81 -9.75 -2.74
N ALA A 118 1.64 -10.39 -2.64
CA ALA A 118 1.42 -11.74 -3.14
C ALA A 118 -0.09 -11.99 -3.41
N PRO A 119 -0.44 -12.91 -4.32
CA PRO A 119 -1.83 -13.26 -4.62
C PRO A 119 -2.50 -14.06 -3.49
N ALA A 120 -1.72 -14.56 -2.54
CA ALA A 120 -2.16 -15.35 -1.40
C ALA A 120 -1.40 -14.91 -0.16
N ALA A 121 -2.03 -15.06 1.00
CA ALA A 121 -1.29 -14.97 2.26
C ALA A 121 -0.15 -15.99 2.25
N THR A 122 1.03 -15.55 2.70
CA THR A 122 2.21 -16.41 2.81
C THR A 122 2.74 -16.27 4.24
N GLY A 123 3.03 -17.39 4.90
CA GLY A 123 3.40 -17.41 6.31
C GLY A 123 4.06 -18.74 6.71
N GLY A 124 4.55 -18.80 7.93
CA GLY A 124 5.23 -19.95 8.55
C GLY A 124 5.36 -19.74 10.05
N GLU A 125 6.10 -20.59 10.76
CA GLU A 125 6.32 -20.47 12.22
C GLU A 125 7.35 -19.40 12.61
N THR A 126 7.75 -18.56 11.65
CA THR A 126 8.80 -17.54 11.74
C THR A 126 8.19 -16.17 11.98
N GLY A 127 8.68 -15.36 12.93
CA GLY A 127 8.12 -14.05 13.27
C GLY A 127 8.26 -12.92 12.23
N ASP A 128 8.40 -13.26 10.93
CA ASP A 128 8.32 -12.33 9.80
C ASP A 128 6.87 -12.15 9.31
N GLY A 129 5.90 -12.05 10.23
CA GLY A 129 4.51 -11.74 9.93
C GLY A 129 4.39 -10.39 9.23
N ARG A 130 3.58 -10.33 8.16
CA ARG A 130 3.34 -9.10 7.41
C ARG A 130 1.92 -9.05 6.86
N MET A 131 1.39 -7.85 6.74
CA MET A 131 0.21 -7.61 5.93
C MET A 131 0.54 -7.99 4.48
N THR A 132 -0.28 -8.84 3.88
CA THR A 132 -0.11 -9.27 2.49
C THR A 132 -1.20 -8.62 1.65
N LEU A 133 -0.80 -7.90 0.61
CA LEU A 133 -1.69 -7.25 -0.35
C LEU A 133 -1.50 -7.90 -1.73
N ASN A 134 -2.59 -8.16 -2.45
CA ASN A 134 -2.48 -8.59 -3.83
C ASN A 134 -2.29 -7.38 -4.78
N SER A 135 -2.10 -7.68 -6.06
CA SER A 135 -2.14 -6.68 -7.14
C SER A 135 -3.20 -7.10 -8.15
N MET A 136 -3.97 -6.13 -8.66
CA MET A 136 -5.06 -6.40 -9.60
C MET A 136 -5.13 -5.30 -10.65
N TYR A 137 -5.53 -5.66 -11.85
CA TYR A 137 -5.88 -4.70 -12.89
C TYR A 137 -7.38 -4.42 -12.87
N SER A 138 -7.73 -3.14 -12.97
CA SER A 138 -9.07 -2.65 -13.25
C SER A 138 -9.08 -2.06 -14.65
N LEU A 139 -9.80 -2.72 -15.55
CA LEU A 139 -10.00 -2.27 -16.92
C LEU A 139 -11.43 -1.75 -17.05
N LEU A 140 -11.57 -0.49 -17.48
CA LEU A 140 -12.83 0.05 -17.96
C LEU A 140 -12.84 0.00 -19.48
N VAL A 141 -13.96 -0.43 -20.06
CA VAL A 141 -14.17 -0.44 -21.51
C VAL A 141 -15.51 0.17 -21.85
N GLU A 142 -15.55 0.92 -22.94
CA GLU A 142 -16.76 1.39 -23.58
C GLU A 142 -16.96 0.63 -24.90
N VAL A 143 -18.14 0.07 -25.10
CA VAL A 143 -18.50 -0.70 -26.29
C VAL A 143 -19.91 -0.35 -26.76
N PRO A 144 -20.26 -0.51 -28.05
CA PRO A 144 -21.63 -0.36 -28.52
C PRO A 144 -22.60 -1.28 -27.81
N VAL A 145 -23.82 -0.80 -27.58
CA VAL A 145 -24.90 -1.63 -27.03
C VAL A 145 -25.15 -2.83 -27.95
N GLY A 146 -25.27 -4.02 -27.35
CA GLY A 146 -25.49 -5.28 -28.05
C GLY A 146 -24.21 -6.08 -28.36
N VAL A 147 -23.03 -5.50 -28.10
CA VAL A 147 -21.76 -6.24 -28.12
C VAL A 147 -21.63 -7.10 -26.86
N MET A 148 -21.96 -6.53 -25.70
CA MET A 148 -22.04 -7.28 -24.43
C MET A 148 -23.48 -7.76 -24.17
N PRO A 149 -23.67 -8.77 -23.30
CA PRO A 149 -24.99 -9.34 -23.03
C PRO A 149 -26.00 -8.31 -22.52
N SER A 150 -27.20 -8.33 -23.12
CA SER A 150 -28.31 -7.47 -22.76
C SER A 150 -28.77 -7.67 -21.32
N ALA A 151 -29.57 -6.74 -20.79
CA ALA A 151 -30.13 -6.86 -19.44
C ALA A 151 -31.00 -8.13 -19.27
N GLU A 152 -31.74 -8.53 -20.31
CA GLU A 152 -32.50 -9.78 -20.31
C GLU A 152 -31.58 -10.99 -20.25
N THR A 153 -30.54 -11.02 -21.10
CA THR A 153 -29.54 -12.10 -21.14
C THR A 153 -28.80 -12.25 -19.80
N ARG A 154 -28.58 -11.12 -19.11
CA ARG A 154 -27.96 -11.08 -17.78
C ARG A 154 -28.90 -11.46 -16.64
N GLN A 155 -30.19 -11.68 -16.90
CA GLN A 155 -31.18 -12.02 -15.88
C GLN A 155 -31.21 -11.01 -14.71
N GLY A 156 -31.01 -9.72 -15.00
CA GLY A 156 -30.96 -8.66 -13.99
C GLY A 156 -29.63 -8.53 -13.24
N VAL A 157 -28.58 -9.27 -13.63
CA VAL A 157 -27.23 -9.09 -13.10
C VAL A 157 -26.58 -7.85 -13.70
N ASP A 158 -26.23 -6.90 -12.85
CA ASP A 158 -25.51 -5.67 -13.18
C ASP A 158 -23.99 -5.84 -12.99
N GLY A 159 -23.57 -6.77 -12.12
CA GLY A 159 -22.17 -7.18 -11.98
C GLY A 159 -22.01 -8.57 -11.41
N ALA A 160 -20.98 -9.29 -11.84
CA ALA A 160 -20.83 -10.71 -11.62
C ALA A 160 -19.41 -11.10 -11.22
N TYR A 161 -19.30 -11.99 -10.23
CA TYR A 161 -18.06 -12.71 -9.99
C TYR A 161 -17.86 -13.80 -11.04
N VAL A 162 -16.70 -13.80 -11.69
CA VAL A 162 -16.38 -14.75 -12.75
C VAL A 162 -15.81 -16.03 -12.15
N GLN A 163 -16.40 -17.15 -12.56
CA GLN A 163 -15.97 -18.51 -12.23
C GLN A 163 -15.19 -19.10 -13.40
N ASN A 164 -14.30 -20.05 -13.11
CA ASN A 164 -13.58 -20.85 -14.11
C ASN A 164 -12.70 -20.07 -15.13
N GLU A 165 -12.40 -18.79 -14.90
CA GLU A 165 -11.45 -18.01 -15.70
C GLU A 165 -10.26 -17.55 -14.84
N PRO A 166 -9.03 -18.03 -15.10
CA PRO A 166 -7.87 -17.71 -14.27
C PRO A 166 -7.47 -16.23 -14.28
N ALA A 167 -7.68 -15.52 -15.39
CA ALA A 167 -7.26 -14.13 -15.53
C ALA A 167 -8.24 -13.12 -14.91
N LEU A 168 -9.52 -13.50 -14.80
CA LEU A 168 -10.63 -12.59 -14.54
C LEU A 168 -11.37 -12.96 -13.26
N ARG A 169 -11.82 -11.96 -12.49
CA ARG A 169 -12.64 -12.23 -11.31
C ARG A 169 -13.93 -11.45 -11.20
N TYR A 170 -14.05 -10.33 -11.89
CA TYR A 170 -15.30 -9.58 -11.89
C TYR A 170 -15.54 -8.89 -13.23
N VAL A 171 -16.80 -8.86 -13.64
CA VAL A 171 -17.29 -8.06 -14.76
C VAL A 171 -18.56 -7.34 -14.33
N GLY A 172 -18.70 -6.06 -14.61
CA GLY A 172 -19.89 -5.29 -14.25
C GLY A 172 -20.23 -4.22 -15.28
N CYS A 173 -21.52 -4.09 -15.59
CA CYS A 173 -22.07 -3.05 -16.46
C CYS A 173 -22.32 -1.80 -15.60
N ASN A 174 -21.49 -0.77 -15.77
CA ASN A 174 -21.57 0.44 -14.98
C ASN A 174 -22.86 1.21 -15.27
N ASP A 175 -23.31 1.23 -16.52
CA ASP A 175 -24.59 1.85 -16.86
C ASP A 175 -25.74 1.15 -16.13
N ALA A 176 -25.84 -0.18 -16.17
CA ALA A 176 -26.89 -0.89 -15.44
C ALA A 176 -26.76 -0.70 -13.92
N LYS A 177 -25.53 -0.68 -13.40
CA LYS A 177 -25.24 -0.51 -11.98
C LYS A 177 -25.56 0.89 -11.47
N HIS A 178 -25.37 1.94 -12.28
CA HIS A 178 -25.48 3.35 -11.88
C HIS A 178 -26.65 4.12 -12.50
N CYS A 179 -27.43 3.55 -13.42
CA CYS A 179 -28.67 4.19 -13.89
C CYS A 179 -29.58 4.50 -12.70
N ASP A 180 -29.98 5.78 -12.58
CA ASP A 180 -30.72 6.34 -11.43
C ASP A 180 -32.25 6.10 -11.49
N GLY A 181 -32.72 5.33 -12.47
CA GLY A 181 -34.12 4.94 -12.56
C GLY A 181 -34.34 3.52 -12.04
N GLY A 182 -35.46 3.30 -11.33
CA GLY A 182 -36.02 1.97 -11.17
C GLY A 182 -36.21 1.26 -12.52
N ALA A 183 -36.73 0.03 -12.49
CA ALA A 183 -36.89 -0.85 -13.66
C ALA A 183 -37.49 -0.20 -14.94
N THR A 184 -38.14 0.97 -14.82
CA THR A 184 -38.75 1.76 -15.91
C THR A 184 -37.77 2.58 -16.76
N ASP A 185 -36.57 2.90 -16.28
CA ASP A 185 -35.60 3.76 -17.02
C ASP A 185 -34.41 2.96 -17.60
N ARG A 186 -34.36 1.65 -17.31
CA ARG A 186 -33.44 0.68 -17.94
C ARG A 186 -33.64 0.55 -19.46
N GLY A 187 -34.62 1.24 -20.03
CA GLY A 187 -35.02 1.19 -21.43
C GLY A 187 -35.02 2.53 -22.18
N SER A 188 -34.43 3.61 -21.65
CA SER A 188 -34.27 4.84 -22.45
C SER A 188 -33.40 4.55 -23.69
N SER A 189 -34.07 4.44 -24.84
CA SER A 189 -33.58 3.95 -26.13
C SER A 189 -32.60 4.88 -26.85
N THR A 190 -31.91 5.76 -26.13
CA THR A 190 -31.01 6.78 -26.70
C THR A 190 -29.54 6.45 -26.51
N ARG A 191 -29.19 5.49 -25.65
CA ARG A 191 -27.79 5.15 -25.38
C ARG A 191 -27.25 4.21 -26.46
N THR A 192 -26.19 4.63 -27.14
CA THR A 192 -25.56 3.86 -28.24
C THR A 192 -24.37 3.01 -27.78
N THR A 193 -23.81 3.31 -26.60
CA THR A 193 -22.68 2.59 -25.99
C THR A 193 -22.97 2.23 -24.54
N GLU A 194 -22.18 1.35 -23.96
CA GLU A 194 -22.22 0.98 -22.55
C GLU A 194 -20.80 0.79 -21.99
N VAL A 195 -20.64 1.13 -20.72
CA VAL A 195 -19.37 1.09 -19.99
C VAL A 195 -19.34 -0.11 -19.05
N TRP A 196 -18.24 -0.85 -19.07
CA TRP A 196 -18.03 -2.04 -18.27
C TRP A 196 -16.74 -1.95 -17.45
N THR A 197 -16.81 -2.41 -16.21
CA THR A 197 -15.64 -2.64 -15.35
C THR A 197 -15.28 -4.12 -15.36
N ILE A 198 -14.01 -4.40 -15.59
CA ILE A 198 -13.40 -5.73 -15.68
C ILE A 198 -12.26 -5.77 -14.66
N LEU A 199 -12.30 -6.68 -13.70
CA LEU A 199 -11.25 -6.82 -12.68
C LEU A 199 -10.51 -8.15 -12.84
N SER A 200 -9.19 -8.09 -12.92
CA SER A 200 -8.35 -9.28 -13.01
C SER A 200 -8.34 -10.08 -11.69
N SER A 201 -7.86 -11.32 -11.76
CA SER A 201 -7.45 -12.05 -10.55
C SER A 201 -6.16 -11.46 -9.97
N GLY A 202 -5.90 -11.75 -8.68
CA GLY A 202 -4.64 -11.36 -8.03
C GLY A 202 -3.40 -12.07 -8.60
N ALA A 203 -3.58 -13.29 -9.11
CA ALA A 203 -2.50 -14.06 -9.76
C ALA A 203 -2.09 -13.40 -11.09
N PHE A 204 -3.08 -13.04 -11.91
CA PHE A 204 -2.86 -12.31 -13.15
C PHE A 204 -2.19 -10.96 -12.90
N GLY A 205 -2.70 -10.19 -11.92
CA GLY A 205 -2.11 -8.90 -11.56
C GLY A 205 -0.67 -8.99 -11.05
N LYS A 206 -0.28 -10.09 -10.38
CA LYS A 206 1.13 -10.35 -10.04
C LYS A 206 1.98 -10.70 -11.27
N GLN A 207 1.46 -11.55 -12.15
CA GLN A 207 2.19 -12.03 -13.33
C GLN A 207 2.53 -10.90 -14.31
N HIS A 208 1.58 -9.99 -14.54
CA HIS A 208 1.73 -8.91 -15.52
C HIS A 208 2.02 -7.55 -14.85
N LYS A 209 2.53 -7.54 -13.61
CA LYS A 209 2.75 -6.30 -12.86
C LYS A 209 3.85 -5.46 -13.49
N VAL A 210 3.56 -4.20 -13.80
CA VAL A 210 4.54 -3.18 -14.20
C VAL A 210 4.56 -2.03 -13.18
N ALA A 211 5.54 -1.13 -13.29
CA ALA A 211 5.50 0.12 -12.54
C ALA A 211 4.30 0.95 -13.01
N GLN A 212 3.49 1.45 -12.08
CA GLN A 212 2.22 2.11 -12.42
C GLN A 212 2.45 3.37 -13.25
N GLU A 213 3.53 4.10 -12.96
CA GLU A 213 4.00 5.28 -13.68
C GLU A 213 4.45 5.01 -15.13
N GLN A 214 4.63 3.73 -15.50
CA GLN A 214 5.03 3.30 -16.84
C GLN A 214 3.90 2.64 -17.62
N LEU A 215 2.68 2.55 -17.05
CA LEU A 215 1.60 1.79 -17.68
C LEU A 215 1.03 2.52 -18.90
N GLU A 216 0.74 3.80 -18.79
CA GLU A 216 0.04 4.55 -19.84
C GLU A 216 0.86 4.66 -21.13
N GLY A 217 0.27 4.22 -22.24
CA GLY A 217 0.90 4.20 -23.57
C GLY A 217 1.94 3.10 -23.78
N SER A 218 2.07 2.16 -22.85
CA SER A 218 3.06 1.08 -22.93
C SER A 218 2.56 -0.16 -23.68
N GLU A 219 3.49 -0.99 -24.15
CA GLU A 219 3.17 -2.33 -24.68
C GLU A 219 2.48 -3.21 -23.63
N ALA A 220 2.83 -3.05 -22.35
CA ALA A 220 2.23 -3.79 -21.25
C ALA A 220 0.74 -3.42 -21.07
N GLU A 221 0.37 -2.14 -21.24
CA GLU A 221 -1.04 -1.74 -21.21
C GLU A 221 -1.83 -2.37 -22.35
N ALA A 222 -1.28 -2.37 -23.57
CA ALA A 222 -1.91 -3.01 -24.73
C ALA A 222 -2.05 -4.52 -24.55
N GLU A 223 -1.01 -5.19 -24.06
CA GLU A 223 -1.00 -6.63 -23.79
C GLU A 223 -2.04 -6.99 -22.72
N VAL A 224 -2.00 -6.33 -21.56
CA VAL A 224 -2.92 -6.60 -20.44
C VAL A 224 -4.37 -6.34 -20.86
N THR A 225 -4.63 -5.24 -21.58
CA THR A 225 -5.97 -4.94 -22.10
C THR A 225 -6.46 -6.05 -23.03
N SER A 226 -5.63 -6.48 -23.98
CA SER A 226 -5.96 -7.58 -24.90
C SER A 226 -6.24 -8.90 -24.18
N LEU A 227 -5.41 -9.26 -23.21
CA LEU A 227 -5.57 -10.49 -22.42
C LEU A 227 -6.86 -10.48 -21.59
N LEU A 228 -7.20 -9.35 -20.96
CA LEU A 228 -8.43 -9.21 -20.18
C LEU A 228 -9.68 -9.22 -21.07
N LEU A 229 -9.65 -8.55 -22.23
CA LEU A 229 -10.73 -8.63 -23.22
C LEU A 229 -10.95 -10.07 -23.70
N ALA A 230 -9.87 -10.80 -24.03
CA ALA A 230 -9.96 -12.20 -24.43
C ALA A 230 -10.52 -13.09 -23.30
N ALA A 231 -10.20 -12.80 -22.03
CA ALA A 231 -10.77 -13.50 -20.89
C ALA A 231 -12.28 -13.25 -20.74
N VAL A 232 -12.74 -12.02 -20.99
CA VAL A 232 -14.18 -11.70 -21.03
C VAL A 232 -14.86 -12.43 -22.18
N GLU A 233 -14.28 -12.43 -23.38
CA GLU A 233 -14.84 -13.15 -24.54
C GLU A 233 -15.02 -14.64 -24.25
N ARG A 234 -14.01 -15.31 -23.66
CA ARG A 234 -14.12 -16.72 -23.24
C ARG A 234 -15.22 -16.92 -22.21
N SER A 235 -15.26 -16.09 -21.17
CA SER A 235 -16.24 -16.19 -20.08
C SER A 235 -17.68 -16.00 -20.56
N LEU A 236 -17.87 -15.16 -21.58
CA LEU A 236 -19.18 -14.87 -22.18
C LEU A 236 -19.48 -15.72 -23.42
N LYS A 237 -18.55 -16.59 -23.84
CA LYS A 237 -18.63 -17.39 -25.07
C LYS A 237 -18.84 -16.53 -26.33
N LEU A 238 -18.27 -15.33 -26.34
CA LEU A 238 -18.22 -14.48 -27.52
C LEU A 238 -17.19 -15.02 -28.51
N LYS A 239 -17.37 -14.70 -29.80
CA LYS A 239 -16.36 -14.99 -30.81
C LYS A 239 -15.08 -14.19 -30.48
N ALA A 240 -13.93 -14.85 -30.56
CA ALA A 240 -12.64 -14.19 -30.35
C ALA A 240 -12.48 -12.96 -31.26
N GLY A 241 -12.03 -11.84 -30.69
CA GLY A 241 -11.81 -10.58 -31.39
C GLY A 241 -13.06 -9.68 -31.52
N THR A 242 -14.20 -10.09 -30.98
CA THR A 242 -15.43 -9.28 -30.91
C THR A 242 -15.22 -7.99 -30.12
N LEU A 243 -14.67 -8.08 -28.90
CA LEU A 243 -14.46 -6.92 -28.04
C LEU A 243 -13.38 -5.98 -28.55
N PRO A 244 -12.16 -6.45 -28.93
CA PRO A 244 -11.15 -5.57 -29.52
C PRO A 244 -11.65 -4.81 -30.75
N SER A 245 -12.50 -5.42 -31.58
CA SER A 245 -13.00 -4.82 -32.82
C SER A 245 -14.13 -3.81 -32.58
N ALA A 246 -14.78 -3.87 -31.42
CA ALA A 246 -15.90 -3.02 -31.04
C ALA A 246 -15.55 -1.98 -29.96
N LEU A 247 -14.29 -1.93 -29.51
CA LEU A 247 -13.86 -1.05 -28.44
C LEU A 247 -13.92 0.42 -28.89
N VAL A 248 -14.71 1.23 -28.18
CA VAL A 248 -14.80 2.68 -28.39
C VAL A 248 -13.71 3.39 -27.59
N ALA A 249 -13.57 3.01 -26.33
CA ALA A 249 -12.56 3.53 -25.43
C ALA A 249 -12.20 2.50 -24.36
N SER A 250 -11.01 2.62 -23.79
CA SER A 250 -10.59 1.84 -22.63
C SER A 250 -9.71 2.66 -21.69
N LYS A 251 -9.76 2.35 -20.39
CA LYS A 251 -8.80 2.83 -19.40
C LYS A 251 -8.36 1.67 -18.52
N LEU A 252 -7.06 1.39 -18.51
CA LEU A 252 -6.46 0.39 -17.65
C LEU A 252 -5.84 1.08 -16.41
N GLN A 253 -6.04 0.47 -15.25
CA GLN A 253 -5.38 0.89 -14.02
C GLN A 253 -4.84 -0.33 -13.26
N LEU A 254 -3.59 -0.24 -12.79
CA LEU A 254 -3.02 -1.20 -11.86
C LEU A 254 -3.26 -0.74 -10.43
N TRP A 255 -3.88 -1.60 -9.62
CA TRP A 255 -3.92 -1.46 -8.17
C TRP A 255 -2.81 -2.35 -7.59
N GLY A 256 -1.64 -1.75 -7.33
CA GLY A 256 -0.45 -2.50 -6.89
C GLY A 256 -0.55 -3.04 -5.44
N ALA A 257 -1.52 -2.56 -4.68
CA ALA A 257 -1.80 -2.86 -3.28
C ALA A 257 -3.33 -2.94 -3.10
N ALA A 258 -3.99 -3.86 -3.80
CA ALA A 258 -5.42 -3.76 -4.06
C ALA A 258 -6.29 -4.23 -2.87
N ILE A 259 -6.15 -5.49 -2.46
CA ILE A 259 -6.94 -6.10 -1.40
C ILE A 259 -6.00 -6.82 -0.41
N PRO A 260 -6.17 -6.64 0.92
CA PRO A 260 -5.49 -7.46 1.91
C PRO A 260 -5.96 -8.91 1.81
N VAL A 261 -5.02 -9.85 1.70
CA VAL A 261 -5.30 -11.30 1.66
C VAL A 261 -5.03 -11.97 3.02
N ASN A 262 -4.65 -11.17 4.02
CA ASN A 262 -4.68 -11.53 5.44
C ASN A 262 -5.14 -10.32 6.27
N ARG A 263 -5.61 -10.60 7.49
CA ARG A 263 -6.04 -9.62 8.49
C ARG A 263 -5.19 -9.75 9.74
N TRP A 264 -5.03 -8.67 10.49
CA TRP A 264 -4.49 -8.73 11.85
C TRP A 264 -5.61 -9.04 12.85
N ASP A 265 -5.43 -10.07 13.68
CA ASP A 265 -6.40 -10.50 14.69
C ASP A 265 -6.21 -9.84 16.07
N GLY A 266 -5.14 -9.07 16.27
CA GLY A 266 -4.83 -8.46 17.57
C GLY A 266 -5.76 -7.33 17.98
N GLY A 267 -6.55 -6.78 17.06
CA GLY A 267 -7.54 -5.73 17.34
C GLY A 267 -8.27 -5.23 16.10
N ASP A 268 -9.35 -4.48 16.31
CA ASP A 268 -10.10 -3.82 15.22
C ASP A 268 -9.47 -2.47 14.81
N TYR A 269 -8.56 -1.96 15.62
CA TYR A 269 -7.69 -0.82 15.38
C TYR A 269 -6.42 -1.00 16.22
N ILE A 270 -5.41 -0.17 15.96
CA ILE A 270 -4.18 -0.15 16.75
C ILE A 270 -4.00 1.25 17.32
N TYR A 271 -3.56 1.32 18.57
CA TYR A 271 -3.10 2.56 19.19
C TYR A 271 -1.91 2.29 20.11
N SER A 272 -0.86 3.10 19.95
CA SER A 272 0.24 3.20 20.92
C SER A 272 0.08 4.52 21.68
N SER A 273 -0.32 4.43 22.94
CA SER A 273 -0.46 5.54 23.88
C SER A 273 0.88 6.24 24.14
N THR A 274 1.95 5.45 24.33
CA THR A 274 3.31 5.94 24.56
C THR A 274 3.78 6.85 23.42
N HIS A 275 3.47 6.48 22.19
CA HIS A 275 3.92 7.20 20.99
C HIS A 275 2.84 8.13 20.41
N ARG A 276 1.59 8.04 20.88
CA ARG A 276 0.43 8.77 20.35
C ARG A 276 0.23 8.58 18.85
N ILE A 277 0.26 7.33 18.42
CA ILE A 277 0.07 6.94 17.02
C ILE A 277 -0.98 5.83 16.93
N GLY A 278 -1.95 6.01 16.04
CA GLY A 278 -2.96 5.01 15.73
C GLY A 278 -2.83 4.46 14.31
N VAL A 279 -3.39 3.28 14.08
CA VAL A 279 -3.52 2.68 12.76
C VAL A 279 -4.95 2.20 12.57
N ALA A 280 -5.52 2.52 11.42
CA ALA A 280 -6.83 2.05 10.98
C ALA A 280 -6.76 1.51 9.55
N GLY A 281 -7.58 0.52 9.23
CA GLY A 281 -7.58 -0.09 7.91
C GLY A 281 -8.55 -1.26 7.76
N ASP A 282 -8.85 -1.62 6.52
CA ASP A 282 -9.70 -2.75 6.15
C ASP A 282 -9.13 -4.13 6.55
N TRP A 283 -7.83 -4.20 6.84
CA TRP A 283 -7.12 -5.39 7.28
C TRP A 283 -7.10 -5.58 8.81
N LEU A 284 -7.69 -4.65 9.58
CA LEU A 284 -7.80 -4.74 11.04
C LEU A 284 -9.18 -5.26 11.43
N SER A 285 -9.22 -6.47 11.99
CA SER A 285 -10.46 -7.09 12.45
C SER A 285 -10.12 -8.24 13.37
N SER A 286 -10.58 -8.18 14.61
CA SER A 286 -10.40 -9.24 15.61
C SER A 286 -11.20 -10.50 15.26
N THR A 287 -12.42 -10.34 14.76
CA THR A 287 -13.35 -11.45 14.45
C THR A 287 -13.19 -12.01 13.05
N GLY A 288 -12.64 -11.22 12.12
CA GLY A 288 -12.59 -11.52 10.69
C GLY A 288 -13.85 -11.14 9.92
N GLU A 289 -14.92 -10.74 10.62
CA GLU A 289 -16.11 -10.20 9.97
C GLU A 289 -15.76 -8.87 9.30
N GLY A 290 -16.14 -8.74 8.02
CA GLY A 290 -15.92 -7.52 7.25
C GLY A 290 -14.46 -7.21 6.91
N SER A 291 -13.52 -8.13 7.13
CA SER A 291 -12.13 -7.93 6.70
C SER A 291 -12.02 -7.72 5.19
N SER A 292 -11.13 -6.82 4.78
CA SER A 292 -10.90 -6.47 3.38
C SER A 292 -12.14 -5.90 2.69
N THR A 293 -12.97 -5.17 3.45
CA THR A 293 -14.17 -4.49 2.95
C THR A 293 -14.20 -3.02 3.35
N VAL A 294 -15.03 -2.24 2.65
CA VAL A 294 -15.34 -0.84 3.01
C VAL A 294 -15.91 -0.74 4.43
N GLU A 295 -16.72 -1.72 4.85
CA GLU A 295 -17.27 -1.76 6.21
C GLU A 295 -16.16 -1.98 7.25
N GLY A 296 -15.22 -2.88 6.99
CA GLY A 296 -14.06 -3.12 7.86
C GLY A 296 -13.22 -1.85 8.04
N ALA A 297 -12.91 -1.16 6.94
CA ALA A 297 -12.19 0.13 6.99
C ALA A 297 -12.93 1.18 7.83
N TRP A 298 -14.24 1.32 7.62
CA TRP A 298 -15.07 2.27 8.37
C TRP A 298 -15.13 1.93 9.86
N ARG A 299 -15.39 0.67 10.22
CA ARG A 299 -15.45 0.20 11.61
C ARG A 299 -14.10 0.45 12.32
N SER A 300 -12.99 0.14 11.66
CA SER A 300 -11.63 0.37 12.20
C SER A 300 -11.37 1.85 12.48
N GLY A 301 -11.67 2.72 11.52
CA GLY A 301 -11.49 4.17 11.67
C GLY A 301 -12.36 4.79 12.76
N VAL A 302 -13.64 4.42 12.83
CA VAL A 302 -14.56 4.94 13.86
C VAL A 302 -14.14 4.50 15.25
N LYS A 303 -13.79 3.23 15.45
CA LYS A 303 -13.34 2.73 16.76
C LYS A 303 -12.07 3.44 17.24
N LEU A 304 -11.11 3.67 16.34
CA LEU A 304 -9.91 4.45 16.68
C LEU A 304 -10.26 5.90 17.04
N ALA A 305 -11.16 6.53 16.31
CA ALA A 305 -11.59 7.90 16.60
C ALA A 305 -12.33 8.00 17.95
N GLU A 306 -13.21 7.05 18.26
CA GLU A 306 -13.89 6.96 19.56
C GLU A 306 -12.89 6.78 20.70
N HIS A 307 -11.90 5.91 20.52
CA HIS A 307 -10.82 5.71 21.47
C HIS A 307 -10.06 7.02 21.74
N LEU A 308 -9.57 7.69 20.68
CA LEU A 308 -8.87 8.98 20.78
C LEU A 308 -9.71 10.08 21.44
N ALA A 309 -11.03 10.09 21.21
CA ALA A 309 -11.94 11.06 21.81
C ALA A 309 -12.23 10.78 23.30
N SER A 310 -12.20 9.51 23.70
CA SER A 310 -12.43 9.08 25.08
C SER A 310 -11.20 9.24 25.97
N GLU A 311 -10.01 9.26 25.38
CA GLU A 311 -8.76 9.36 26.13
C GLU A 311 -8.49 10.77 26.66
N THR A 312 -8.10 10.82 27.92
CA THR A 312 -7.33 11.94 28.47
C THR A 312 -5.87 11.50 28.59
N ARG A 313 -4.91 12.43 28.47
CA ARG A 313 -3.46 12.10 28.50
C ARG A 313 -3.02 11.25 29.70
N SER A 314 -3.78 11.24 30.79
CA SER A 314 -3.50 10.47 32.02
C SER A 314 -4.09 9.06 32.07
N CYS A 315 -4.95 8.67 31.12
CA CYS A 315 -5.62 7.37 31.10
C CYS A 315 -5.51 6.65 29.74
N ALA A 316 -4.52 7.03 28.94
CA ALA A 316 -4.33 6.45 27.63
C ALA A 316 -3.73 5.05 27.72
N GLU A 317 -4.23 4.10 26.93
CA GLU A 317 -3.84 2.69 26.97
C GLU A 317 -3.50 2.17 25.57
N ASP A 318 -2.50 1.29 25.49
CA ASP A 318 -2.17 0.62 24.23
C ASP A 318 -3.28 -0.36 23.84
N VAL A 319 -3.68 -0.33 22.56
CA VAL A 319 -4.73 -1.22 22.03
C VAL A 319 -4.26 -1.86 20.73
N GLY A 320 -4.50 -3.17 20.59
CA GLY A 320 -4.28 -3.91 19.34
C GLY A 320 -2.81 -4.11 18.92
N LEU A 321 -1.86 -3.55 19.67
CA LEU A 321 -0.41 -3.60 19.41
C LEU A 321 0.29 -4.62 20.32
N ALA A 322 -0.03 -5.90 20.16
CA ALA A 322 0.66 -6.98 20.84
C ALA A 322 1.46 -7.80 19.82
N LEU A 323 2.79 -7.63 19.80
CA LEU A 323 3.68 -8.43 18.94
C LEU A 323 4.18 -9.68 19.69
N GLY A 324 4.90 -10.54 18.98
CA GLY A 324 5.44 -11.81 19.48
C GLY A 324 4.49 -12.99 19.33
N LYS A 325 4.98 -14.18 19.67
CA LYS A 325 4.24 -15.46 19.50
C LYS A 325 2.90 -15.51 20.24
N ALA A 326 2.79 -14.80 21.37
CA ALA A 326 1.59 -14.72 22.19
C ALA A 326 0.69 -13.51 21.82
N GLY A 327 1.14 -12.66 20.91
CA GLY A 327 0.42 -11.48 20.46
C GLY A 327 -0.56 -11.75 19.33
N GLY A 328 -0.92 -10.68 18.62
CA GLY A 328 -1.72 -10.75 17.41
C GLY A 328 -0.96 -11.40 16.25
N ARG A 329 -1.73 -11.79 15.24
CA ARG A 329 -1.29 -12.57 14.10
C ARG A 329 -1.98 -12.09 12.83
N PHE A 330 -1.26 -12.21 11.73
CA PHE A 330 -1.85 -12.15 10.40
C PHE A 330 -2.52 -13.48 10.06
N ILE A 331 -3.85 -13.47 10.01
CA ILE A 331 -4.69 -14.61 9.63
C ILE A 331 -5.10 -14.43 8.16
N PRO A 332 -4.90 -15.45 7.29
CA PRO A 332 -5.43 -15.43 5.92
C PRO A 332 -6.92 -15.12 5.88
N VAL A 333 -7.35 -14.29 4.95
CA VAL A 333 -8.76 -14.03 4.69
C VAL A 333 -9.15 -14.60 3.34
N ASP A 334 -10.38 -15.10 3.24
CA ASP A 334 -10.97 -15.40 1.95
C ASP A 334 -11.36 -14.07 1.29
N ALA A 335 -10.47 -13.56 0.43
CA ALA A 335 -10.73 -12.36 -0.36
C ALA A 335 -11.64 -12.66 -1.58
N GLY A 336 -12.43 -13.75 -1.54
CA GLY A 336 -12.99 -14.38 -2.71
C GLY A 336 -11.87 -14.81 -3.67
N GLY A 337 -12.19 -15.04 -4.94
CA GLY A 337 -11.11 -15.35 -5.91
C GLY A 337 -10.37 -14.13 -6.45
N PHE A 338 -10.44 -12.99 -5.75
CA PHE A 338 -9.42 -11.95 -5.91
C PHE A 338 -8.14 -12.35 -5.16
N GLY A 339 -8.25 -13.20 -4.13
CA GLY A 339 -7.14 -13.93 -3.51
C GLY A 339 -7.07 -15.39 -3.98
N SER A 340 -5.94 -16.07 -3.71
CA SER A 340 -5.77 -17.50 -4.00
C SER A 340 -6.75 -18.38 -3.21
N ALA A 341 -7.14 -19.52 -3.81
CA ALA A 341 -7.99 -20.55 -3.20
C ALA A 341 -7.33 -21.31 -2.03
N SER A 342 -6.00 -21.29 -1.93
CA SER A 342 -5.30 -21.77 -0.74
C SER A 342 -5.18 -20.64 0.28
N LEU A 343 -6.02 -20.68 1.32
CA LEU A 343 -5.83 -19.85 2.50
C LEU A 343 -4.40 -20.13 2.99
N GLY A 344 -3.59 -19.07 3.08
CA GLY A 344 -2.17 -19.17 3.46
C GLY A 344 -1.97 -19.71 4.88
N LYS A 345 -0.77 -19.50 5.43
CA LYS A 345 -0.51 -19.82 6.85
C LYS A 345 -0.64 -18.58 7.71
N VAL A 346 -1.14 -18.77 8.93
CA VAL A 346 -1.13 -17.76 9.99
C VAL A 346 0.32 -17.40 10.32
N ASN A 347 0.59 -16.12 10.64
CA ASN A 347 1.92 -15.70 11.06
C ASN A 347 1.87 -14.57 12.11
N PHE A 348 2.87 -14.49 13.01
CA PHE A 348 3.03 -13.41 14.00
C PHE A 348 4.21 -12.50 13.62
N VAL A 349 4.29 -11.33 14.23
CA VAL A 349 5.42 -10.39 14.07
C VAL A 349 6.31 -10.51 15.29
N ASP A 350 7.63 -10.66 15.14
CA ASP A 350 8.56 -10.65 16.28
C ASP A 350 8.50 -9.31 17.03
N ALA A 351 8.61 -9.36 18.35
CA ALA A 351 8.77 -8.16 19.16
C ALA A 351 10.21 -7.61 19.02
N PRO A 352 10.42 -6.29 19.20
CA PRO A 352 11.77 -5.73 19.29
C PRO A 352 12.61 -6.43 20.38
N ALA A 353 13.89 -6.69 20.10
CA ALA A 353 14.80 -7.47 20.95
C ALA A 353 15.00 -6.87 22.37
N ASP A 354 14.67 -5.60 22.53
CA ASP A 354 14.75 -4.78 23.73
C ASP A 354 13.59 -4.98 24.72
N MET A 355 12.58 -5.79 24.38
CA MET A 355 11.50 -6.19 25.29
C MET A 355 11.73 -7.52 26.05
N GLU A 356 12.77 -8.30 25.71
CA GLU A 356 13.12 -9.56 26.38
C GLU A 356 14.42 -9.44 27.22
N SER A 357 14.33 -8.83 28.41
CA SER A 357 15.19 -9.05 29.60
C SER A 357 16.73 -8.81 29.54
N THR A 358 17.19 -8.15 30.60
CA THR A 358 18.57 -7.86 31.04
C THR A 358 19.62 -8.99 31.01
N ALA A 359 20.88 -8.56 30.79
CA ALA A 359 22.19 -9.11 31.20
C ALA A 359 22.97 -10.03 30.21
N ALA A 360 23.91 -9.42 29.48
CA ALA A 360 25.33 -9.81 29.40
C ALA A 360 26.12 -8.73 28.64
N ALA A 361 27.24 -8.27 29.20
CA ALA A 361 28.10 -7.26 28.57
C ALA A 361 28.76 -7.83 27.30
N ALA A 362 28.61 -7.13 26.17
CA ALA A 362 29.16 -7.53 24.87
C ALA A 362 30.49 -6.81 24.56
N VAL A 363 31.38 -7.53 23.88
CA VAL A 363 32.65 -7.08 23.28
C VAL A 363 32.36 -5.95 22.27
N PRO A 364 33.21 -4.91 22.12
CA PRO A 364 32.91 -3.79 21.22
C PRO A 364 32.78 -4.26 19.78
N GLN A 365 31.58 -4.08 19.20
CA GLN A 365 31.33 -4.21 17.78
C GLN A 365 31.62 -2.85 17.11
N TYR A 366 32.18 -2.90 15.89
CA TYR A 366 32.47 -1.73 15.07
C TYR A 366 31.55 -1.75 13.84
N PHE A 367 31.03 -0.58 13.48
CA PHE A 367 30.17 -0.42 12.31
C PHE A 367 30.97 0.21 11.15
N ALA A 368 30.96 -0.43 9.98
CA ALA A 368 31.64 0.04 8.78
C ALA A 368 30.71 0.89 7.92
N GLN A 369 31.04 2.17 7.71
CA GLN A 369 30.31 3.11 6.85
C GLN A 369 31.05 3.33 5.52
N ARG A 370 30.30 3.30 4.42
CA ARG A 370 30.80 3.66 3.08
C ARG A 370 30.57 5.13 2.80
N LEU A 371 31.65 5.88 2.67
CA LEU A 371 31.65 7.28 2.27
C LEU A 371 31.93 7.39 0.77
N PHE A 372 31.06 8.08 0.04
CA PHE A 372 31.33 8.50 -1.34
C PHE A 372 31.69 9.99 -1.34
N VAL A 373 32.89 10.29 -1.84
CA VAL A 373 33.43 11.65 -1.90
C VAL A 373 33.43 12.10 -3.34
N HIS A 374 32.91 13.31 -3.59
CA HIS A 374 32.79 13.90 -4.93
C HIS A 374 33.55 15.22 -5.00
N ASN A 375 33.86 15.67 -6.22
CA ASN A 375 34.60 16.88 -6.55
C ASN A 375 36.02 16.95 -5.95
N LEU A 376 36.71 15.82 -5.81
CA LEU A 376 38.11 15.82 -5.41
C LEU A 376 39.00 16.53 -6.45
N PRO A 377 40.07 17.21 -6.01
CA PRO A 377 41.14 17.62 -6.90
C PRO A 377 41.65 16.46 -7.75
N PHE A 378 41.95 16.71 -9.02
CA PHE A 378 42.35 15.66 -9.96
C PHE A 378 43.72 15.02 -9.61
N ASP A 379 44.52 15.72 -8.81
CA ASP A 379 45.83 15.36 -8.30
C ASP A 379 45.81 14.79 -6.87
N MET A 380 44.62 14.60 -6.27
CA MET A 380 44.50 14.00 -4.96
C MET A 380 44.94 12.52 -4.98
N GLU A 381 45.72 12.12 -3.97
CA GLU A 381 46.13 10.73 -3.74
C GLU A 381 45.37 10.10 -2.55
N GLU A 382 45.28 8.77 -2.53
CA GLU A 382 44.47 8.03 -1.55
C GLU A 382 44.94 8.26 -0.10
N ALA A 383 46.24 8.41 0.12
CA ALA A 383 46.80 8.69 1.43
C ALA A 383 46.43 10.09 1.96
N ASP A 384 46.40 11.09 1.08
CA ASP A 384 46.00 12.46 1.44
C ASP A 384 44.50 12.51 1.76
N LEU A 385 43.68 11.81 0.97
CA LEU A 385 42.25 11.67 1.22
C LEU A 385 41.96 10.98 2.57
N ILE A 386 42.72 9.94 2.92
CA ILE A 386 42.60 9.28 4.23
C ILE A 386 42.90 10.27 5.35
N GLY A 387 44.00 11.01 5.25
CA GLY A 387 44.38 12.02 6.26
C GLY A 387 43.32 13.10 6.46
N GLU A 388 42.74 13.61 5.37
CA GLU A 388 41.66 14.61 5.41
C GLU A 388 40.37 14.06 6.05
N ILE A 389 39.99 12.82 5.72
CA ILE A 389 38.79 12.18 6.30
C ILE A 389 39.01 11.93 7.80
N GLU A 390 40.15 11.38 8.21
CA GLU A 390 40.42 11.09 9.63
C GLU A 390 40.51 12.36 10.47
N ALA A 391 41.13 13.43 9.94
CA ALA A 391 41.17 14.73 10.61
C ALA A 391 39.77 15.33 10.82
N ALA A 392 38.84 15.12 9.90
CA ALA A 392 37.48 15.63 9.97
C ALA A 392 36.50 14.72 10.72
N THR A 393 36.84 13.45 10.94
CA THR A 393 35.93 12.42 11.48
C THR A 393 36.38 11.82 12.81
N SER A 394 37.50 12.26 13.38
CA SER A 394 37.99 11.81 14.71
C SER A 394 36.87 11.78 15.76
N PRO A 395 36.66 10.66 16.48
CA PRO A 395 37.59 9.53 16.66
C PRO A 395 37.48 8.37 15.64
N ARG A 396 36.86 8.57 14.47
CA ARG A 396 36.71 7.52 13.44
C ARG A 396 38.01 7.32 12.64
N SER A 397 38.29 6.09 12.23
CA SER A 397 39.46 5.72 11.41
C SER A 397 39.04 5.20 10.03
N VAL A 398 39.84 5.45 9.00
CA VAL A 398 39.56 5.00 7.62
C VAL A 398 40.27 3.68 7.38
N SER A 399 39.52 2.62 7.11
CA SER A 399 40.11 1.30 6.87
C SER A 399 40.57 1.11 5.42
N THR A 400 39.85 1.70 4.46
CA THR A 400 40.30 1.78 3.07
C THR A 400 39.79 3.05 2.39
N ALA A 401 40.56 3.60 1.44
CA ALA A 401 40.09 4.63 0.53
C ALA A 401 40.57 4.30 -0.89
N GLN A 402 39.69 4.51 -1.86
CA GLN A 402 39.96 4.25 -3.27
C GLN A 402 39.49 5.44 -4.12
N ILE A 403 40.40 6.01 -4.90
CA ILE A 403 40.03 7.05 -5.88
C ILE A 403 39.51 6.37 -7.15
N LEU A 404 38.34 6.82 -7.61
CA LEU A 404 37.71 6.31 -8.82
C LEU A 404 38.36 6.96 -10.04
N ARG A 405 39.23 6.19 -10.71
CA ARG A 405 39.95 6.58 -11.93
C ARG A 405 39.25 6.01 -13.16
N ALA A 406 39.24 6.77 -14.25
CA ALA A 406 38.77 6.29 -15.55
C ALA A 406 39.78 5.33 -16.20
N PRO A 407 39.43 4.63 -17.30
CA PRO A 407 40.35 3.68 -17.97
C PRO A 407 41.66 4.31 -18.48
N ASP A 408 41.69 5.64 -18.62
CA ASP A 408 42.88 6.44 -18.95
C ASP A 408 43.79 6.72 -17.73
N GLY A 409 43.43 6.19 -16.55
CA GLY A 409 44.18 6.36 -15.29
C GLY A 409 43.93 7.68 -14.57
N LEU A 410 43.13 8.58 -15.16
CA LEU A 410 42.89 9.91 -14.59
C LEU A 410 41.74 9.86 -13.58
N SER A 411 41.93 10.52 -12.44
CA SER A 411 40.86 10.75 -11.46
C SER A 411 39.70 11.49 -12.12
N ARG A 412 38.47 11.22 -11.68
CA ARG A 412 37.28 12.01 -12.06
C ARG A 412 36.73 12.83 -10.89
N GLY A 413 37.59 13.08 -9.90
CA GLY A 413 37.22 13.82 -8.71
C GLY A 413 36.26 13.02 -7.81
N MET A 414 36.33 11.69 -7.83
CA MET A 414 35.46 10.85 -7.03
C MET A 414 36.27 9.79 -6.29
N ALA A 415 35.86 9.47 -5.06
CA ALA A 415 36.46 8.40 -4.28
C ALA A 415 35.41 7.68 -3.44
N LYS A 416 35.75 6.47 -3.03
CA LYS A 416 35.03 5.70 -2.04
C LYS A 416 35.96 5.41 -0.87
N ALA A 417 35.51 5.64 0.36
CA ALA A 417 36.24 5.27 1.57
C ALA A 417 35.35 4.43 2.49
N ASP A 418 35.94 3.43 3.13
CA ASP A 418 35.33 2.66 4.20
C ASP A 418 35.85 3.21 5.54
N VAL A 419 34.93 3.67 6.40
CA VAL A 419 35.22 4.32 7.68
C VAL A 419 34.66 3.47 8.82
N GLU A 420 35.46 3.26 9.87
CA GLU A 420 35.10 2.44 11.01
C GLU A 420 34.84 3.31 12.25
N GLN A 421 33.74 3.02 12.96
CA GLN A 421 33.39 3.69 14.21
C GLN A 421 32.99 2.66 15.29
N PRO A 422 33.33 2.90 16.57
CA PRO A 422 32.76 2.15 17.70
C PRO A 422 31.22 2.29 17.73
N GLU A 423 30.50 1.17 17.80
CA GLU A 423 29.03 1.14 17.64
C GLU A 423 28.27 1.94 18.72
N ALA A 424 28.85 2.10 19.91
CA ALA A 424 28.30 2.92 21.00
C ALA A 424 28.14 4.40 20.61
N GLU A 425 29.02 4.93 19.76
CA GLU A 425 28.93 6.32 19.27
C GLU A 425 28.14 6.44 17.97
N ALA A 426 28.06 5.37 17.17
CA ALA A 426 27.24 5.34 15.95
C ALA A 426 25.74 5.52 16.27
N LYS A 427 25.29 5.00 17.42
CA LYS A 427 23.91 5.16 17.94
C LYS A 427 23.55 6.58 18.37
N ALA A 428 24.53 7.47 18.56
CA ALA A 428 24.30 8.87 18.95
C ALA A 428 24.01 9.82 17.76
N GLY A 429 23.98 9.32 16.52
CA GLY A 429 23.47 10.08 15.37
C GLY A 429 24.23 11.38 15.08
N ALA A 430 25.56 11.33 14.99
CA ALA A 430 26.36 12.48 14.55
C ALA A 430 26.45 12.53 13.02
N VAL A 431 25.94 13.62 12.41
CA VAL A 431 26.16 13.98 11.00
C VAL A 431 27.51 14.67 10.89
N VAL A 432 28.48 14.04 10.24
CA VAL A 432 29.79 14.66 9.98
C VAL A 432 29.74 15.40 8.64
N LYS A 433 30.13 16.68 8.65
CA LYS A 433 30.42 17.46 7.44
C LYS A 433 31.93 17.51 7.30
N VAL A 434 32.48 16.78 6.33
CA VAL A 434 33.89 16.93 5.95
C VAL A 434 33.95 18.09 4.95
N ALA A 435 34.60 19.18 5.35
CA ALA A 435 34.89 20.30 4.48
C ALA A 435 36.37 20.23 4.09
N VAL A 436 36.66 19.63 2.93
CA VAL A 436 37.95 19.85 2.27
C VAL A 436 37.83 21.20 1.59
N GLU A 437 38.83 22.09 1.72
CA GLU A 437 38.76 23.47 1.25
C GLU A 437 38.15 23.56 -0.17
N GLY A 438 36.92 24.10 -0.25
CA GLY A 438 36.19 24.32 -1.50
C GLY A 438 35.22 23.22 -1.96
N VAL A 439 35.04 22.11 -1.23
CA VAL A 439 34.22 20.97 -1.67
C VAL A 439 33.16 20.56 -0.62
N VAL A 440 31.89 20.50 -1.04
CA VAL A 440 30.78 19.98 -0.22
C VAL A 440 30.55 18.51 -0.57
N ALA A 441 30.90 17.59 0.33
CA ALA A 441 30.54 16.18 0.21
C ALA A 441 29.07 15.96 0.62
N ALA A 442 28.26 15.39 -0.27
CA ALA A 442 26.92 14.90 0.04
C ALA A 442 26.97 13.39 0.29
N VAL A 443 26.63 12.96 1.51
CA VAL A 443 26.62 11.54 1.90
C VAL A 443 25.32 10.88 1.44
N LEU A 444 25.43 9.88 0.56
CA LEU A 444 24.36 8.93 0.26
C LEU A 444 24.79 7.56 0.81
N LEU A 445 24.12 7.06 1.85
CA LEU A 445 24.34 5.71 2.35
C LEU A 445 23.17 4.79 1.98
N LEU A 446 23.49 3.77 1.19
CA LEU A 446 22.72 2.54 0.96
C LEU A 446 23.39 1.40 1.75
N VAL A 447 22.61 0.32 1.94
CA VAL A 447 22.94 -1.01 2.52
C VAL A 447 22.75 -1.08 4.05
N GLY A 448 22.03 -2.04 4.66
CA GLY A 448 21.48 -3.32 4.24
C GLY A 448 21.99 -4.44 5.18
N LEU A 449 21.06 -5.12 5.88
CA LEU A 449 21.18 -6.41 6.59
C LEU A 449 22.43 -6.70 7.45
N GLN A 450 22.23 -6.81 8.76
CA GLN A 450 22.00 -8.11 9.41
C GLN A 450 20.76 -8.03 10.29
#